data_AF-A0A7Y5HEA2-F1
#
_entry.id   AF-A0A7Y5HEA2-F1
#
_cell.length_a   1.000
_cell.length_b   1.000
_cell.length_c   1.000
_cell.angle_alpha   90.00
_cell.angle_beta   90.00
_cell.angle_gamma   90.00
#
_symmetry.space_group_name_H-M   'P 1'
#
loop_
_entity.id
_entity.type
_entity.pdbx_description
1 polymer ?
#
loop_
_entity_poly.entity_id
_entity_poly.type
_entity_poly.pdbx_seq_one_letter_code
_entity_poly.pdbx_strand_id
1 'polypeptide(L)'
;VLARAAAATEFFGGVCLALGLLTRFWAAGIAAVMAVAAWKVHLAGGFSLQHNGFEYTFVLGILALSLVVQGGGALSMDEMFFKGKKAAPKPEDA
;
A
#
# COMPACT_ATOMS: atom_id res chain seq x y z
N VAL A 1 13.02 4.37 17.22
CA VAL A 1 11.70 3.69 17.11
C VAL A 1 11.16 3.77 15.69
N LEU A 2 11.01 4.97 15.11
CA LEU A 2 10.49 5.18 13.74
C LEU A 2 11.21 4.35 12.67
N ALA A 3 12.54 4.30 12.66
CA ALA A 3 13.30 3.53 11.67
C ALA A 3 13.00 2.02 11.70
N ARG A 4 12.77 1.44 12.89
CA ARG A 4 12.43 0.02 13.02
C ARG A 4 11.01 -0.27 12.54
N ALA A 5 10.08 0.64 12.85
CA ALA A 5 8.70 0.56 12.39
C ALA A 5 8.60 0.76 10.86
N ALA A 6 9.39 1.65 10.28
CA ALA A 6 9.50 1.84 8.85
C ALA A 6 10.03 0.57 8.18
N ALA A 7 11.17 0.04 8.63
CA ALA A 7 11.74 -1.19 8.08
C ALA A 7 10.78 -2.39 8.15
N ALA A 8 10.06 -2.55 9.26
CA ALA A 8 9.04 -3.59 9.37
C ALA A 8 7.86 -3.35 8.41
N THR A 9 7.35 -2.12 8.34
CA THR A 9 6.26 -1.75 7.43
C THR A 9 6.65 -1.93 5.97
N GLU A 10 7.87 -1.56 5.57
CA GLU A 10 8.35 -1.70 4.20
C GLU A 10 8.53 -3.16 3.81
N PHE A 11 9.12 -3.98 4.69
CA PHE A 11 9.33 -5.39 4.42
C PHE A 11 8.01 -6.17 4.40
N PHE A 12 7.27 -6.17 5.51
CA PHE A 12 6.04 -6.94 5.63
C PHE A 12 4.92 -6.33 4.80
N GLY A 13 4.79 -5.01 4.77
CA GLY A 13 3.79 -4.33 3.97
C GLY A 13 4.04 -4.50 2.47
N GLY A 14 5.29 -4.47 2.01
CA GLY A 14 5.63 -4.77 0.62
C GLY A 14 5.25 -6.20 0.22
N VAL A 15 5.58 -7.20 1.05
CA VAL A 15 5.22 -8.61 0.81
C VAL A 15 3.69 -8.79 0.81
N CYS A 16 2.98 -8.23 1.80
CA CYS A 16 1.53 -8.32 1.86
C CYS A 16 0.85 -7.60 0.69
N LEU A 17 1.36 -6.45 0.25
CA LEU A 17 0.88 -5.74 -0.95
C LEU A 17 1.09 -6.56 -2.22
N ALA A 18 2.26 -7.18 -2.38
CA ALA A 18 2.57 -8.01 -3.54
C ALA A 18 1.62 -9.23 -3.64
N LEU A 19 1.28 -9.82 -2.49
CA LEU A 19 0.30 -10.91 -2.39
C LEU A 19 -1.16 -10.43 -2.45
N GLY A 20 -1.40 -9.11 -2.35
CA GLY A 20 -2.73 -8.53 -2.27
C GLY A 20 -3.50 -8.93 -1.01
N LEU A 21 -2.81 -9.03 0.14
CA LEU A 21 -3.40 -9.32 1.44
C LEU A 21 -3.50 -8.03 2.26
N LEU A 22 -4.70 -7.71 2.76
CA LEU A 22 -5.01 -6.47 3.47
C LEU A 22 -4.47 -5.23 2.74
N THR A 23 -4.68 -5.21 1.41
CA THR A 23 -4.05 -4.27 0.47
C THR A 23 -4.20 -2.81 0.93
N ARG A 24 -5.40 -2.42 1.38
CA ARG A 24 -5.69 -1.05 1.83
C ARG A 24 -4.93 -0.66 3.10
N PHE A 25 -4.78 -1.59 4.04
CA PHE A 25 -4.10 -1.35 5.31
C PHE A 25 -2.59 -1.17 5.08
N TRP A 26 -1.97 -2.09 4.34
CA TRP A 26 -0.54 -2.01 4.07
C TRP A 26 -0.19 -0.88 3.10
N ALA A 27 -1.05 -0.57 2.12
CA ALA A 27 -0.90 0.61 1.27
C ALA A 27 -0.90 1.91 2.07
N ALA A 28 -1.79 2.05 3.07
CA ALA A 28 -1.81 3.23 3.93
C ALA A 28 -0.53 3.33 4.77
N GLY A 29 -0.03 2.21 5.29
CA GLY A 29 1.24 2.14 6.00
C GLY A 29 2.43 2.58 5.13
N ILE A 30 2.54 2.05 3.92
CA ILE A 30 3.59 2.42 2.96
C ILE A 30 3.49 3.90 2.60
N ALA A 31 2.29 4.42 2.32
CA ALA A 31 2.09 5.84 2.02
C ALA A 31 2.58 6.75 3.16
N ALA A 32 2.30 6.38 4.41
CA ALA A 32 2.78 7.11 5.58
C ALA A 32 4.30 7.06 5.72
N VAL A 33 4.94 5.90 5.48
CA VAL A 33 6.41 5.78 5.50
C VAL A 33 7.04 6.63 4.41
N MET A 34 6.50 6.59 3.19
CA MET A 34 6.99 7.42 2.07
C MET A 34 6.87 8.93 2.36
N ALA A 35 5.78 9.36 3.02
CA ALA A 35 5.62 10.77 3.43
C ALA A 35 6.67 11.19 4.48
N VAL A 36 6.92 10.36 5.48
CA VAL A 36 7.96 10.63 6.50
C VAL A 36 9.36 10.60 5.87
N ALA A 37 9.64 9.65 4.97
CA ALA A 37 10.92 9.53 4.27
C ALA A 37 11.19 10.76 3.39
N ALA A 38 10.19 11.19 2.61
CA ALA A 38 10.26 12.41 1.82
C ALA A 38 10.59 13.63 2.69
N TRP A 39 9.87 13.83 3.80
CA TRP A 39 10.06 14.99 4.67
C TRP A 39 11.38 14.99 5.42
N LYS A 40 11.79 13.84 5.96
CA LYS A 40 12.92 13.75 6.89
C LYS A 40 14.27 13.55 6.21
N VAL A 41 14.31 12.86 5.07
CA VAL A 41 15.57 12.42 4.43
C VAL A 41 15.78 13.10 3.09
N HIS A 42 14.75 13.16 2.25
CA HIS A 42 14.92 13.54 0.85
C HIS A 42 14.57 15.00 0.53
N LEU A 43 13.91 15.71 1.43
CA LEU A 43 13.52 17.12 1.21
C LEU A 43 14.74 18.02 0.98
N ALA A 44 15.87 17.72 1.63
CA ALA A 44 17.12 18.46 1.48
C ALA A 44 17.77 18.28 0.09
N GLY A 45 17.49 17.18 -0.61
CA GLY A 45 17.97 16.90 -1.96
C GLY A 45 17.17 17.61 -3.06
N GLY A 46 16.13 18.37 -2.70
CA GLY A 46 15.21 18.98 -3.64
C GLY A 46 14.30 17.93 -4.30
N PHE A 47 13.85 18.20 -5.53
CA PHE A 47 12.92 17.28 -6.21
C PHE A 47 13.65 16.05 -6.79
N SER A 48 14.69 16.27 -7.59
CA SER A 48 15.26 15.23 -8.44
C SER A 48 15.93 14.09 -7.66
N LEU A 49 15.62 12.84 -8.04
CA LEU A 49 16.28 11.65 -7.49
C LEU A 49 17.81 11.67 -7.68
N GLN A 50 18.34 12.30 -8.74
CA GLN A 50 19.79 12.38 -8.96
C GLN A 50 20.54 13.12 -7.87
N HIS A 51 19.85 14.00 -7.13
CA HIS A 51 20.40 14.75 -6.01
C HIS A 51 19.91 14.25 -4.65
N ASN A 52 19.51 12.97 -4.58
CA ASN A 52 18.87 12.39 -3.39
C ASN A 52 17.57 13.10 -3.00
N GLY A 53 16.87 13.67 -3.98
CA GLY A 53 15.60 14.36 -3.81
C GLY A 53 14.41 13.44 -3.61
N PHE A 54 13.24 14.02 -3.31
CA PHE A 54 12.07 13.28 -2.84
C PHE A 54 11.17 12.71 -3.94
N GLU A 55 11.46 12.97 -5.22
CA GLU A 55 10.68 12.55 -6.40
C GLU A 55 10.24 11.09 -6.35
N TYR A 56 11.16 10.16 -6.07
CA TYR A 56 10.82 8.73 -6.06
C TYR A 56 9.93 8.34 -4.89
N THR A 57 10.25 8.79 -3.68
CA THR A 57 9.36 8.64 -2.50
C THR A 57 7.98 9.24 -2.74
N PHE A 58 7.89 10.35 -3.48
CA PHE A 58 6.62 10.95 -3.83
C PHE A 58 5.82 10.07 -4.79
N VAL A 59 6.43 9.59 -5.88
CA VAL A 59 5.78 8.68 -6.83
C VAL A 59 5.30 7.40 -6.13
N LEU A 60 6.15 6.78 -5.32
CA LEU A 60 5.77 5.59 -4.55
C LEU A 60 4.64 5.88 -3.55
N GLY A 61 4.66 7.05 -2.89
CA GLY A 61 3.59 7.49 -2.01
C GLY A 61 2.25 7.65 -2.74
N ILE A 62 2.25 8.27 -3.93
CA ILE A 62 1.05 8.41 -4.76
C ILE A 62 0.54 7.05 -5.26
N LEU A 63 1.43 6.16 -5.68
CA LEU A 63 1.06 4.79 -6.06
C LEU A 63 0.42 4.05 -4.88
N ALA A 64 1.02 4.12 -3.69
CA ALA A 64 0.45 3.53 -2.49
C ALA A 64 -0.94 4.13 -2.16
N LEU A 65 -1.10 5.45 -2.23
CA LEU A 65 -2.40 6.09 -2.03
C LEU A 65 -3.44 5.64 -3.06
N SER A 66 -3.04 5.44 -4.31
CA SER A 66 -3.94 4.91 -5.35
C SER A 66 -4.47 3.52 -4.98
N LEU A 67 -3.66 2.69 -4.30
CA LEU A 67 -4.06 1.36 -3.81
C LEU A 67 -4.91 1.44 -2.54
N VAL A 68 -4.75 2.48 -1.72
CA VAL A 68 -5.68 2.74 -0.58
C VAL A 68 -7.10 2.99 -1.09
N VAL A 69 -7.22 3.76 -2.18
CA VAL A 69 -8.51 4.12 -2.80
C VAL A 69 -9.10 2.95 -3.59
N GLN A 70 -8.30 2.32 -4.46
CA GLN A 70 -8.76 1.25 -5.35
C GLN A 70 -8.91 -0.11 -4.65
N GLY A 71 -8.09 -0.37 -3.62
CA GLY A 71 -8.01 -1.68 -2.98
C GLY A 71 -7.23 -2.73 -3.77
N GLY A 72 -7.36 -3.99 -3.36
CA GLY A 72 -6.74 -5.14 -4.05
C GLY A 72 -7.49 -5.48 -5.35
N GLY A 73 -6.75 -5.85 -6.41
CA GLY A 73 -7.32 -6.22 -7.70
C GLY A 73 -7.91 -7.64 -7.72
N ALA A 74 -8.38 -8.09 -8.90
CA ALA A 74 -9.04 -9.39 -9.07
C ALA A 74 -8.15 -10.61 -8.75
N LEU A 75 -6.83 -10.45 -8.81
CA LEU A 75 -5.84 -11.48 -8.45
C LEU A 75 -5.35 -11.36 -6.99
N SER A 76 -5.92 -10.45 -6.20
CA SER A 76 -5.53 -10.27 -4.80
C SER A 76 -6.03 -11.42 -3.93
N MET A 77 -5.23 -11.80 -2.93
CA MET A 77 -5.70 -12.74 -1.90
C MET A 77 -6.91 -12.17 -1.14
N ASP A 78 -7.02 -10.86 -0.99
CA ASP A 78 -8.19 -10.18 -0.44
C ASP A 78 -9.48 -10.59 -1.17
N GLU A 79 -9.47 -10.61 -2.50
CA GLU A 79 -10.63 -11.01 -3.29
C GLU A 79 -10.99 -12.49 -3.07
N MET A 80 -9.98 -13.36 -3.01
CA MET A 80 -10.17 -14.80 -2.80
C MET A 80 -10.78 -15.11 -1.41
N PHE A 81 -10.37 -14.40 -0.36
CA PHE A 81 -10.86 -14.65 1.00
C PHE A 81 -12.14 -13.88 1.34
N PHE A 82 -12.33 -12.66 0.82
CA PHE A 82 -13.46 -11.80 1.23
C PHE A 82 -14.66 -11.83 0.25
N LYS A 83 -14.49 -12.24 -1.01
CA LYS A 83 -15.60 -12.30 -1.99
C LYS A 83 -16.43 -13.59 -1.94
N GLY A 84 -15.97 -14.63 -1.24
CA GLY A 84 -16.66 -15.90 -1.03
C GLY A 84 -17.98 -15.84 -0.22
N LYS A 85 -18.53 -14.65 0.04
CA LYS A 85 -19.80 -14.43 0.77
C LYS A 85 -20.90 -13.76 -0.08
N LYS A 86 -20.90 -13.93 -1.41
CA LYS A 86 -22.15 -13.73 -2.16
C LYS A 86 -23.05 -14.93 -1.89
N ALA A 87 -23.98 -14.71 -0.96
CA ALA A 87 -24.97 -15.68 -0.50
C ALA A 87 -25.58 -16.46 -1.67
N ALA A 88 -25.71 -17.78 -1.49
CA ALA A 88 -26.51 -18.60 -2.38
C ALA A 88 -27.89 -17.94 -2.57
N PRO A 89 -28.43 -17.90 -3.80
CA PRO A 89 -29.79 -17.43 -4.02
C PRO A 89 -30.74 -18.26 -3.14
N LYS A 90 -31.66 -17.58 -2.45
CA LYS A 90 -32.66 -18.27 -1.63
C LYS A 90 -33.51 -19.16 -2.54
N PRO A 91 -33.86 -20.39 -2.13
CA PRO A 91 -34.64 -21.33 -2.93
C PRO A 91 -36.12 -20.94 -3.13
N GLU A 92 -36.48 -19.67 -2.93
CA GLU A 92 -37.85 -19.16 -3.10
C GLU A 92 -38.10 -18.63 -4.53
N ASP A 93 -37.05 -18.54 -5.36
CA ASP A 93 -37.12 -18.02 -6.73
C ASP A 93 -37.12 -19.15 -7.82
N ALA A 94 -37.49 -20.39 -7.48
CA ALA A 94 -37.48 -21.56 -8.37
C ALA A 94 -38.88 -22.15 -8.65
#